data_AF-A0A947A7L4-F1
#
_entry.id   AF-A0A947A7L4-F1
#
_cell.length_a   1.000
_cell.length_b   1.000
_cell.length_c   1.000
_cell.angle_alpha   90.00
_cell.angle_beta   90.00
_cell.angle_gamma   90.00
#
_symmetry.space_group_name_H-M   'P 1'
#
loop_
_entity.id
_entity.type
_entity.pdbx_description
1 polymer ?
#
loop_
_entity_poly.entity_id
_entity_poly.type
_entity_poly.pdbx_seq_one_letter_code
_entity_poly.pdbx_strand_id
1 'polypeptide(L)'
;PVYSINNKNVLGIMAFKNHFGIWFFNGVFLTDPLGVLQNAQEGKTRAMRHWKFNKNEEVDSMAVLGYVEEAIANQKKGLQMKPERKKETEIPLFLKNQLESDPRAKKAFESLTPCRQREYCEYIASAKQDKTKNSRIEKILPLILEGKGLNDQYR
;
A
#
# COMPACT_ATOMS: atom_id res chain seq x y z
N PRO A 1 3.66 20.29 -6.67
CA PRO A 1 4.57 19.70 -7.69
C PRO A 1 5.35 18.52 -7.09
N VAL A 2 5.86 17.61 -7.90
CA VAL A 2 6.73 16.50 -7.46
C VAL A 2 8.04 16.57 -8.25
N TYR A 3 9.16 16.40 -7.55
CA TYR A 3 10.50 16.43 -8.09
C TYR A 3 11.12 15.05 -7.98
N SER A 4 11.79 14.61 -9.05
CA SER A 4 12.30 13.26 -9.20
C SER A 4 13.74 13.25 -9.71
N ILE A 5 14.44 12.15 -9.44
CA ILE A 5 15.74 11.82 -10.01
C ILE A 5 15.60 10.45 -10.66
N ASN A 6 15.97 10.33 -11.93
CA ASN A 6 15.88 9.08 -12.70
C ASN A 6 14.49 8.43 -12.59
N ASN A 7 13.43 9.23 -12.79
CA ASN A 7 12.01 8.84 -12.66
C ASN A 7 11.58 8.30 -11.30
N LYS A 8 12.37 8.54 -10.24
CA LYS A 8 11.98 8.19 -8.87
C LYS A 8 11.74 9.47 -8.06
N ASN A 9 10.59 9.54 -7.40
CA ASN A 9 10.18 10.70 -6.62
C ASN A 9 11.09 10.89 -5.40
N VAL A 10 11.55 12.12 -5.20
CA VAL A 10 12.39 12.50 -4.05
C VAL A 10 11.55 13.30 -3.07
N LEU A 11 10.95 14.39 -3.56
CA LEU A 11 10.09 15.24 -2.76
C LEU A 11 8.91 15.80 -3.55
N GLY A 12 7.87 16.19 -2.83
CA GLY A 12 6.73 16.91 -3.37
C GLY A 12 6.37 18.10 -2.50
N ILE A 13 5.85 19.16 -3.13
CA ILE A 13 5.29 20.31 -2.43
C ILE A 13 3.78 20.23 -2.57
N MET A 14 3.08 20.24 -1.43
CA MET A 14 1.62 20.21 -1.35
C MET A 14 1.14 21.41 -0.55
N ALA A 15 0.24 22.19 -1.14
CA ALA A 15 -0.35 23.36 -0.52
C ALA A 15 -1.79 23.06 -0.07
N PHE A 16 -2.14 23.55 1.11
CA PHE A 16 -3.48 23.50 1.69
C PHE A 16 -3.92 24.91 2.08
N LYS A 17 -5.18 25.06 2.52
CA LYS A 17 -5.77 26.37 2.83
C LYS A 17 -4.96 27.20 3.85
N ASN A 18 -4.42 26.55 4.88
CA ASN A 18 -3.79 27.21 6.04
C ASN A 18 -2.30 26.87 6.23
N HIS A 19 -1.77 25.97 5.41
CA HIS A 19 -0.39 25.48 5.52
C HIS A 19 0.06 24.91 4.18
N PHE A 20 1.35 24.72 4.02
CA PHE A 20 1.92 23.88 2.97
C PHE A 20 2.92 22.91 3.59
N GLY A 21 3.33 21.92 2.83
CA GLY A 21 4.32 20.94 3.28
C GLY A 21 5.27 20.55 2.17
N ILE A 22 6.51 20.34 2.57
CA ILE A 22 7.52 19.66 1.76
C ILE A 22 7.52 18.19 2.20
N TRP A 23 7.11 17.31 1.30
CA TRP A 23 6.95 15.87 1.51
C TRP A 23 8.15 15.15 0.94
N PHE A 24 8.86 14.39 1.76
CA PHE A 24 9.99 13.54 1.36
C PHE A 24 9.51 12.10 1.25
N PHE A 25 9.55 11.51 0.04
CA PHE A 25 8.99 10.18 -0.23
C PHE A 25 9.65 9.07 0.61
N ASN A 26 10.95 9.19 0.82
CA ASN A 26 11.79 8.32 1.64
C ASN A 26 12.29 9.05 2.90
N GLY A 27 11.50 10.01 3.41
CA GLY A 27 11.89 10.90 4.51
C GLY A 27 12.24 10.22 5.82
N VAL A 28 11.83 8.96 6.03
CA VAL A 28 12.24 8.14 7.19
C VAL A 28 13.75 7.93 7.29
N PHE A 29 14.49 8.08 6.19
CA PHE A 29 15.95 7.97 6.17
C PHE A 29 16.68 9.30 6.35
N LEU A 30 15.94 10.41 6.50
CA LEU A 30 16.54 11.71 6.82
C LEU A 30 16.94 11.72 8.29
N THR A 31 18.11 12.29 8.58
CA THR A 31 18.65 12.40 9.95
C THR A 31 17.78 13.25 10.88
N ASP A 32 17.07 14.22 10.32
CA ASP A 32 16.16 15.15 11.01
C ASP A 32 16.74 15.84 12.26
N PRO A 33 17.89 16.52 12.16
CA PRO A 33 18.51 17.18 13.32
C PRO A 33 17.65 18.28 13.94
N LEU A 34 16.71 18.86 13.18
CA LEU A 34 15.79 19.90 13.67
C LEU A 34 14.49 19.34 14.27
N GLY A 35 14.23 18.03 14.15
CA GLY A 35 13.00 17.41 14.65
C GLY A 35 11.73 17.93 13.98
N VAL A 36 11.82 18.39 12.74
CA VAL A 36 10.72 19.05 12.01
C VAL A 36 9.89 18.07 11.17
N LEU A 37 10.40 16.84 10.97
CA LEU A 37 9.75 15.87 10.11
C LEU A 37 8.66 15.09 10.84
N GLN A 38 7.44 15.19 10.31
CA GLN A 38 6.29 14.49 10.86
C GLN A 38 5.83 13.35 9.96
N ASN A 39 5.22 12.34 10.57
CA ASN A 39 4.45 11.32 9.85
C ASN A 39 2.98 11.74 9.83
N ALA A 40 2.43 12.00 8.64
CA ALA A 40 1.06 12.47 8.52
C ALA A 40 -0.01 11.42 8.90
N GLN A 41 0.32 10.13 8.86
CA GLN A 41 -0.59 9.04 9.23
C GLN A 41 0.20 7.89 9.85
N GLU A 42 0.44 7.96 11.16
CA GLU A 42 1.11 6.89 11.89
C GLU A 42 0.41 5.53 11.71
N GLY A 43 1.21 4.47 11.60
CA GLY A 43 0.74 3.11 11.33
C GLY A 43 0.34 2.81 9.88
N LYS A 44 -0.02 3.83 9.06
CA LYS A 44 -0.35 3.65 7.64
C LYS A 44 0.79 4.11 6.73
N THR A 45 1.22 5.35 6.90
CA THR A 45 2.34 5.92 6.17
C THR A 45 3.62 5.49 6.86
N ARG A 46 4.53 4.85 6.10
CA ARG A 46 5.74 4.26 6.66
C ARG A 46 6.99 5.08 6.33
N ALA A 47 7.27 5.23 5.03
CA ALA A 47 8.51 5.86 4.56
C ALA A 47 8.43 7.39 4.47
N MET A 48 7.25 7.94 4.15
CA MET A 48 7.11 9.36 3.86
C MET A 48 7.16 10.19 5.14
N ARG A 49 7.83 11.34 5.06
CA ARG A 49 7.80 12.38 6.09
C ARG A 49 7.48 13.72 5.45
N HIS A 50 6.93 14.65 6.21
CA HIS A 50 6.73 16.01 5.75
C HIS A 50 7.26 17.03 6.74
N TRP A 51 7.80 18.12 6.21
CA TRP A 51 8.01 19.35 6.94
C TRP A 51 6.83 20.26 6.65
N LYS A 52 6.01 20.50 7.66
CA LYS A 52 4.81 21.34 7.56
C LYS A 52 5.15 22.78 7.93
N PHE A 53 4.71 23.73 7.12
CA PHE A 53 4.86 25.16 7.32
C PHE A 53 3.49 25.83 7.40
N ASN A 54 3.27 26.63 8.44
CA ASN A 54 2.04 27.41 8.54
C ASN A 54 2.12 28.66 7.64
N LYS A 55 0.96 29.22 7.26
CA LYS A 55 0.87 30.33 6.29
C LYS A 55 1.79 31.53 6.57
N ASN A 56 2.06 31.83 7.84
CA ASN A 56 2.83 33.00 8.28
C ASN A 56 4.21 32.62 8.85
N GLU A 57 4.62 31.38 8.66
CA GLU A 57 5.90 30.89 9.16
C GLU A 57 7.01 31.24 8.17
N GLU A 58 8.12 31.78 8.66
CA GLU A 58 9.29 32.02 7.82
C GLU A 58 9.92 30.69 7.42
N VAL A 59 10.29 30.58 6.14
CA VAL A 59 10.97 29.40 5.61
C VAL A 59 12.47 29.64 5.70
N ASP A 60 13.15 28.90 6.57
CA ASP A 60 14.60 28.81 6.54
C ASP A 60 15.04 28.03 5.30
N SER A 61 15.42 28.77 4.26
CA SER A 61 15.81 28.21 2.97
C SER A 61 17.10 27.38 3.05
N MET A 62 18.02 27.71 3.95
CA MET A 62 19.26 26.96 4.14
C MET A 62 18.98 25.63 4.81
N ALA A 63 18.14 25.63 5.84
CA ALA A 63 17.71 24.40 6.50
C ALA A 63 16.93 23.51 5.52
N VAL A 64 15.96 24.06 4.78
CA VAL A 64 15.22 23.30 3.75
C VAL A 64 16.18 22.72 2.71
N LEU A 65 17.15 23.48 2.23
CA LEU A 65 18.14 23.00 1.25
C LEU A 65 18.92 21.79 1.80
N GLY A 66 19.35 21.82 3.07
CA GLY A 66 20.04 20.69 3.69
C GLY A 66 19.22 19.40 3.67
N TYR A 67 17.92 19.46 3.99
CA TYR A 67 17.03 18.30 3.91
C TYR A 67 16.81 17.83 2.46
N VAL A 68 16.75 18.75 1.50
CA VAL A 68 16.64 18.43 0.06
C VAL A 68 17.90 17.72 -0.43
N GLU A 69 19.09 18.22 -0.10
CA GLU A 69 20.36 17.61 -0.48
C GLU A 69 20.55 16.22 0.13
N GLU A 70 20.19 16.04 1.40
CA GLU A 70 20.20 14.74 2.05
C GLU A 70 19.22 13.77 1.37
N ALA A 71 18.00 14.21 1.05
CA ALA A 71 17.02 13.40 0.34
C ALA A 71 17.54 12.95 -1.05
N ILE A 72 18.22 13.85 -1.77
CA ILE A 72 18.88 13.55 -3.04
C ILE A 72 20.00 12.52 -2.85
N ALA A 73 20.85 12.69 -1.84
CA ALA A 73 21.93 11.76 -1.54
C ALA A 73 21.41 10.36 -1.18
N ASN A 74 20.36 10.30 -0.35
CA ASN A 74 19.68 9.06 0.03
C ASN A 74 19.05 8.37 -1.18
N GLN A 75 18.44 9.15 -2.09
CA GLN A 75 17.91 8.63 -3.34
C GLN A 75 19.01 8.02 -4.23
N LYS A 76 20.16 8.70 -4.37
CA LYS A 76 21.32 8.21 -5.14
C LYS A 76 21.93 6.94 -4.53
N LYS A 77 21.92 6.83 -3.19
CA LYS A 77 22.32 5.62 -2.45
C LYS A 77 21.29 4.48 -2.57
N GLY A 78 20.11 4.74 -3.12
CA GLY A 78 19.03 3.75 -3.24
C GLY A 78 18.35 3.42 -1.92
N LEU A 79 18.41 4.32 -0.93
CA LEU A 79 17.68 4.14 0.33
C LEU A 79 16.18 4.25 0.07
N GLN A 80 15.53 3.10 0.09
CA GLN A 80 14.10 2.98 -0.10
C GLN A 80 13.57 1.88 0.81
N MET A 81 12.45 2.14 1.46
CA MET A 81 11.79 1.12 2.25
C MET A 81 11.20 0.08 1.30
N LYS A 82 11.66 -1.17 1.41
CA LYS A 82 11.08 -2.27 0.64
C LYS A 82 9.66 -2.52 1.15
N PRO A 83 8.67 -2.68 0.25
CA PRO A 83 7.35 -3.12 0.68
C PRO A 83 7.51 -4.46 1.41
N GLU A 84 6.92 -4.58 2.59
CA GLU A 84 6.82 -5.87 3.26
C GLU A 84 6.11 -6.85 2.33
N ARG A 85 6.66 -8.05 2.20
CA ARG A 85 5.95 -9.15 1.55
C ARG A 85 4.68 -9.37 2.36
N LYS A 86 3.53 -9.09 1.75
CA LYS A 86 2.24 -9.45 2.34
C LYS A 86 2.30 -10.96 2.61
N LYS A 87 1.97 -11.37 3.84
CA LYS A 87 1.84 -12.80 4.18
C LYS A 87 1.02 -13.49 3.08
N GLU A 88 1.45 -14.71 2.74
CA GLU A 88 0.66 -15.58 1.88
C GLU A 88 -0.75 -15.67 2.46
N THR A 89 -1.73 -15.58 1.58
CA THR A 89 -3.12 -15.62 1.99
C THR A 89 -3.42 -17.00 2.55
N GLU A 90 -3.77 -17.08 3.82
CA GLU A 90 -4.27 -18.32 4.41
C GLU A 90 -5.64 -18.66 3.79
N ILE A 91 -5.72 -19.80 3.09
CA ILE A 91 -6.96 -20.27 2.49
C ILE A 91 -7.87 -20.81 3.60
N PRO A 92 -9.08 -20.25 3.82
CA PRO A 92 -9.99 -20.73 4.84
C PRO A 92 -10.37 -22.19 4.59
N LEU A 93 -10.47 -22.99 5.66
CA LEU A 93 -10.79 -24.42 5.58
C LEU A 93 -12.00 -24.72 4.69
N PHE A 94 -13.02 -23.86 4.75
CA PHE A 94 -14.24 -24.01 3.97
C PHE A 94 -14.00 -23.92 2.46
N LEU A 95 -13.20 -22.93 2.03
CA LEU A 95 -12.80 -22.79 0.63
C LEU A 95 -11.84 -23.90 0.22
N LYS A 96 -10.89 -24.26 1.10
CA LYS A 96 -9.93 -25.33 0.86
C LYS A 96 -10.63 -26.66 0.56
N ASN A 97 -11.59 -27.06 1.38
CA ASN A 97 -12.35 -28.30 1.18
C ASN A 97 -13.08 -28.31 -0.18
N GLN A 98 -13.62 -27.18 -0.61
CA GLN A 98 -14.29 -27.07 -1.91
C GLN A 98 -13.31 -27.12 -3.09
N LEU A 99 -12.13 -26.53 -2.96
CA LEU A 99 -11.10 -26.62 -3.99
C LEU A 99 -10.55 -28.05 -4.07
N GLU A 100 -10.40 -28.75 -2.94
CA GLU A 100 -9.96 -30.14 -2.92
C GLU A 100 -10.98 -31.11 -3.55
N SER A 101 -12.27 -30.79 -3.50
CA SER A 101 -13.32 -31.60 -4.13
C SER A 101 -13.51 -31.35 -5.63
N ASP A 102 -13.07 -30.19 -6.16
CA ASP A 102 -13.07 -29.90 -7.60
C ASP A 102 -11.66 -29.50 -8.11
N PRO A 103 -10.91 -30.45 -8.70
CA PRO A 103 -9.57 -30.19 -9.23
C PRO A 103 -9.51 -29.06 -10.27
N ARG A 104 -10.58 -28.81 -11.03
CA ARG A 104 -10.63 -27.72 -12.02
C ARG A 104 -10.71 -26.38 -11.31
N ALA A 105 -11.58 -26.27 -10.30
CA ALA A 105 -11.70 -25.07 -9.48
C ALA A 105 -10.40 -24.78 -8.74
N LYS A 106 -9.72 -25.80 -8.20
CA LYS A 106 -8.40 -25.66 -7.58
C LYS A 106 -7.37 -25.07 -8.53
N LYS A 107 -7.21 -25.68 -9.71
CA LYS A 107 -6.25 -25.21 -10.71
C LYS A 107 -6.57 -23.78 -11.18
N ALA A 108 -7.85 -23.45 -11.35
CA ALA A 108 -8.27 -22.12 -11.73
C ALA A 108 -8.02 -21.10 -10.61
N PHE A 109 -8.24 -21.46 -9.34
CA PHE A 109 -7.93 -20.61 -8.20
C PHE A 109 -6.42 -20.35 -8.07
N GLU A 110 -5.60 -21.40 -8.20
CA GLU A 110 -4.14 -21.31 -8.11
C GLU A 110 -3.52 -20.47 -9.23
N SER A 111 -4.18 -20.36 -10.40
CA SER A 111 -3.73 -19.51 -11.51
C SER A 111 -4.13 -18.03 -11.37
N LEU A 112 -5.01 -17.69 -10.42
CA LEU A 112 -5.36 -16.30 -10.14
C LEU A 112 -4.18 -15.54 -9.53
N THR A 113 -4.18 -14.21 -9.70
CA THR A 113 -3.19 -13.36 -9.01
C THR A 113 -3.35 -13.47 -7.49
N PRO A 114 -2.27 -13.31 -6.69
CA PRO A 114 -2.35 -13.37 -5.24
C PRO A 114 -3.36 -12.39 -4.63
N CYS A 115 -3.61 -11.26 -5.31
CA CYS A 115 -4.64 -10.30 -4.91
C CYS A 115 -6.04 -10.89 -5.03
N ARG A 116 -6.38 -11.51 -6.17
CA ARG A 116 -7.71 -12.13 -6.39
C ARG A 116 -7.93 -13.33 -5.46
N GLN A 117 -6.90 -14.16 -5.25
CA GLN A 117 -6.97 -15.25 -4.27
C GLN A 117 -7.27 -14.73 -2.87
N ARG A 118 -6.62 -13.62 -2.47
CA ARG A 118 -6.87 -12.95 -1.18
C ARG A 118 -8.31 -12.46 -1.05
N GLU A 119 -8.84 -11.80 -2.08
CA GLU A 119 -10.23 -11.31 -2.07
C GLU A 119 -11.23 -12.44 -1.85
N TYR A 120 -11.07 -13.58 -2.53
CA TYR A 120 -11.93 -14.74 -2.31
C TYR A 120 -11.77 -15.32 -0.90
N CYS A 121 -10.55 -15.43 -0.39
CA CYS A 121 -10.30 -15.93 0.95
C CYS A 121 -10.91 -15.02 2.02
N GLU A 122 -10.73 -13.70 1.92
CA GLU A 122 -11.33 -12.70 2.82
C GLU A 122 -12.87 -12.71 2.73
N TYR A 123 -13.40 -12.87 1.52
CA TYR A 123 -14.84 -12.99 1.30
C TYR A 123 -15.42 -14.24 1.97
N ILE A 124 -14.73 -15.38 1.97
CA ILE A 124 -15.20 -16.55 2.72
C ILE A 124 -14.95 -16.37 4.23
N ALA A 125 -13.77 -15.92 4.64
CA ALA A 125 -13.36 -15.80 6.04
C ALA A 125 -14.24 -14.83 6.85
N SER A 126 -14.76 -13.77 6.20
CA SER A 126 -15.63 -12.79 6.85
C SER A 126 -17.05 -13.32 7.18
N ALA A 127 -17.45 -14.47 6.62
CA ALA A 127 -18.74 -15.09 6.95
C ALA A 127 -18.66 -15.94 8.22
N LYS A 128 -19.44 -15.58 9.25
CA LYS A 128 -19.47 -16.31 10.54
C LYS A 128 -20.30 -17.60 10.49
N GLN A 129 -21.41 -17.58 9.76
CA GLN A 129 -22.35 -18.71 9.67
C GLN A 129 -22.03 -19.61 8.48
N ASP A 130 -22.10 -20.93 8.67
CA ASP A 130 -21.80 -21.90 7.62
C ASP A 130 -22.78 -21.81 6.43
N LYS A 131 -24.06 -21.50 6.69
CA LYS A 131 -25.03 -21.22 5.63
C LYS A 131 -24.57 -20.08 4.71
N THR A 132 -24.01 -19.01 5.28
CA THR A 132 -23.47 -17.89 4.51
C THR A 132 -22.19 -18.26 3.79
N LYS A 133 -21.33 -19.09 4.38
CA LYS A 133 -20.13 -19.59 3.70
C LYS A 133 -20.50 -20.42 2.46
N ASN A 134 -21.50 -21.29 2.57
CA ASN A 134 -22.03 -22.08 1.45
C ASN A 134 -22.52 -21.21 0.30
N SER A 135 -23.42 -20.25 0.58
CA SER A 135 -23.94 -19.38 -0.49
C SER A 135 -22.86 -18.52 -1.12
N ARG A 136 -21.84 -18.11 -0.35
CA ARG A 136 -20.67 -17.42 -0.88
C ARG A 136 -19.81 -18.33 -1.77
N ILE A 137 -19.61 -19.60 -1.40
CA ILE A 137 -18.91 -20.58 -2.24
C ILE A 137 -19.62 -20.76 -3.58
N GLU A 138 -20.92 -21.01 -3.56
CA GLU A 138 -21.74 -21.19 -4.77
C GLU A 138 -21.62 -19.99 -5.71
N LYS A 139 -21.57 -18.78 -5.15
CA LYS A 139 -21.38 -17.54 -5.92
C LYS A 139 -19.99 -17.43 -6.55
N ILE A 140 -18.93 -17.78 -5.82
CA ILE A 140 -17.56 -17.51 -6.28
C ILE A 140 -16.98 -18.60 -7.19
N LEU A 141 -17.47 -19.83 -7.10
CA LEU A 141 -16.98 -20.95 -7.92
C LEU A 141 -17.02 -20.66 -9.44
N PRO A 142 -18.13 -20.15 -10.02
CA PRO A 142 -18.16 -19.79 -11.43
C PRO A 142 -17.13 -18.71 -11.79
N LEU A 143 -16.97 -17.70 -10.93
CA LEU A 143 -16.02 -16.60 -11.15
C LEU A 143 -14.56 -17.10 -11.14
N ILE A 144 -14.24 -18.00 -10.22
CA ILE A 144 -12.93 -18.64 -10.12
C ILE A 144 -12.65 -19.45 -11.39
N LEU A 145 -13.60 -20.25 -11.85
CA LEU A 145 -13.47 -21.05 -13.07
C LEU A 145 -13.29 -20.19 -14.33
N GLU A 146 -13.90 -19.01 -14.36
CA GLU A 146 -13.73 -18.01 -15.42
C GLU A 146 -12.45 -17.17 -15.28
N GLY A 147 -11.66 -17.35 -14.21
CA GLY A 147 -10.44 -16.58 -13.95
C GLY A 147 -10.68 -15.12 -13.55
N LYS A 148 -11.93 -14.77 -13.19
CA LYS A 148 -12.33 -13.42 -12.79
C LYS A 148 -11.98 -13.15 -11.32
N GLY A 149 -11.87 -11.89 -10.94
CA GLY A 149 -11.82 -11.43 -9.56
C GLY A 149 -13.21 -11.12 -9.02
N LEU A 150 -13.38 -11.21 -7.69
CA LEU A 150 -14.65 -10.95 -7.03
C LEU A 150 -15.20 -9.55 -7.30
N ASN A 151 -14.29 -8.57 -7.40
CA ASN A 151 -14.61 -7.15 -7.56
C ASN A 151 -14.11 -6.57 -8.89
N ASP A 152 -13.83 -7.41 -9.90
CA ASP A 152 -13.29 -6.95 -11.19
C ASP A 152 -14.22 -5.98 -11.91
N GLN A 153 -15.52 -5.98 -11.60
CA GLN A 153 -16.49 -5.02 -12.18
C GLN A 153 -16.36 -3.59 -11.64
N TYR A 154 -15.60 -3.38 -10.55
CA TYR A 154 -15.42 -2.08 -9.90
C TYR A 154 -13.99 -1.55 -10.03
N ARG A 155 -13.16 -2.18 -10.86
CA ARG A 155 -11.78 -1.80 -11.17
C ARG A 155 -11.69 -1.22 -12.57
#